data_AF-A0A928I241-F1
#
_entry.id   AF-A0A928I241-F1
#
_cell.length_a   1.000
_cell.length_b   1.000
_cell.length_c   1.000
_cell.angle_alpha   90.00
_cell.angle_beta   90.00
_cell.angle_gamma   90.00
#
_symmetry.space_group_name_H-M   'P 1'
#
loop_
_entity.id
_entity.type
_entity.pdbx_description
1 polymer ?
#
loop_
_entity_poly.entity_id
_entity_poly.type
_entity_poly.pdbx_seq_one_letter_code
_entity_poly.pdbx_strand_id
1 'polypeptide(L)'
;MSNAKRPPAYVYDFDLAAGLGKGAGEQMNFRVTPDGRLKKRDGMTLFCEFGAPLRGVAYVDAEVIRGLYACMGGALYRFTNGVLTMVTTLTTSEGEIAMIPFGERLLVADGERLLSVGISGVYEVAGYVPLLAAEAEPSGEGIVCESRNLLTDRVRLRFAPNESAVYHLQGDVLSVQAVLVDGITMASGFYTVGESASGMAVALSDICPRPASYLEVQYTLKDFGWRAYLCRFTRGVVFHGGAGGSRLYLYGHRDNSACYCHTEPHGGSESELYFPIDGLTQMGFGEIAVTGLCPFMGKLMIFTEGKTRYTCPELDGIRGGVVCYRHPLTLLNDEVGHMALTAPVLAGNEVIGADASGVYGWHNALDPDVPNVSLLSEAVSDRLGRDFFPHAHIAVDRRRCEILFFGEEKTAVYQYQRKVWYLFDAFSVSRIIGRLPAGIAFADPNGAVFCFTEEADTDNGRTVTARFESEFSDLGHSIDFKDLHRIFLTLDPGEGKGLTVSLLSETGRSCTHTGESVCQPSSVGAPTDCRLRTPMKRISRVKVTLTHDGAGEGCTVRRLSAVASRRGEGKTREHGQDA
;
A
#
# COMPACT_ATOMS: atom_id res chain seq x y z
N MET A 1 -44.75 -44.84 37.91
CA MET A 1 -43.75 -43.76 37.85
C MET A 1 -43.61 -43.36 36.39
N SER A 2 -44.19 -42.23 35.96
CA SER A 2 -44.08 -41.79 34.58
C SER A 2 -42.66 -41.27 34.32
N ASN A 3 -41.99 -41.84 33.32
CA ASN A 3 -40.78 -41.25 32.75
C ASN A 3 -41.19 -39.93 32.11
N ALA A 4 -41.05 -38.82 32.84
CA ALA A 4 -41.14 -37.50 32.27
C ALA A 4 -40.11 -37.42 31.14
N LYS A 5 -40.57 -37.44 29.87
CA LYS A 5 -39.72 -37.22 28.70
C LYS A 5 -38.95 -35.92 28.94
N ARG A 6 -37.62 -36.02 29.02
CA ARG A 6 -36.78 -34.82 29.05
C ARG A 6 -37.09 -34.01 27.79
N PRO A 7 -37.27 -32.68 27.90
CA PRO A 7 -37.48 -31.85 26.72
C PRO A 7 -36.33 -32.04 25.72
N PRO A 8 -36.61 -31.98 24.41
CA PRO A 8 -35.56 -32.08 23.39
C PRO A 8 -34.51 -30.99 23.63
N ALA A 9 -33.24 -31.38 23.47
CA ALA A 9 -32.11 -30.48 23.55
C ALA A 9 -31.62 -30.18 22.13
N TYR A 10 -31.41 -28.90 21.84
CA TYR A 10 -30.99 -28.39 20.55
C TYR A 10 -29.56 -27.87 20.63
N VAL A 11 -28.84 -27.94 19.51
CA VAL A 11 -27.48 -27.39 19.36
C VAL A 11 -27.57 -26.07 18.62
N TYR A 12 -26.92 -25.05 19.17
CA TYR A 12 -26.87 -23.70 18.60
C TYR A 12 -25.41 -23.31 18.41
N ASP A 13 -25.02 -22.94 17.20
CA ASP A 13 -23.66 -22.49 16.90
C ASP A 13 -23.54 -20.98 17.12
N PHE A 14 -22.42 -20.57 17.73
CA PHE A 14 -22.04 -19.16 17.79
C PHE A 14 -21.26 -18.82 16.53
N ASP A 15 -21.61 -17.70 15.89
CA ASP A 15 -20.85 -17.21 14.74
C ASP A 15 -19.57 -16.52 15.20
N LEU A 16 -18.50 -17.32 15.31
CA LEU A 16 -17.14 -16.83 15.62
C LEU A 16 -16.58 -15.92 14.53
N ALA A 17 -17.17 -15.94 13.34
CA ALA A 17 -16.69 -15.25 12.17
C ALA A 17 -17.54 -14.03 11.81
N ALA A 18 -18.46 -13.63 12.68
CA ALA A 18 -19.27 -12.43 12.50
C ALA A 18 -18.43 -11.15 12.57
N GLY A 19 -17.40 -11.13 13.42
CA GLY A 19 -16.57 -9.96 13.65
C GLY A 19 -17.34 -8.77 14.26
N LEU A 20 -16.66 -7.63 14.35
CA LEU A 20 -17.22 -6.42 14.93
C LEU A 20 -18.38 -5.88 14.08
N GLY A 21 -19.51 -5.59 14.75
CA GLY A 21 -20.68 -4.91 14.17
C GLY A 21 -21.65 -5.84 13.44
N LYS A 22 -21.36 -7.15 13.40
CA LYS A 22 -22.25 -8.19 12.83
C LYS A 22 -22.50 -9.38 13.77
N GLY A 23 -21.97 -9.34 15.00
CA GLY A 23 -22.16 -10.41 16.00
C GLY A 23 -21.12 -10.50 17.12
N ALA A 24 -20.00 -9.79 17.03
CA ALA A 24 -19.06 -9.60 18.14
C ALA A 24 -19.28 -8.23 18.83
N GLY A 25 -19.41 -8.26 20.16
CA GLY A 25 -19.41 -7.08 21.03
C GLY A 25 -18.00 -6.52 21.22
N GLU A 26 -17.01 -7.40 21.34
CA GLU A 26 -15.58 -7.07 21.45
C GLU A 26 -14.74 -8.13 20.73
N GLN A 27 -13.66 -7.72 20.06
CA GLN A 27 -12.70 -8.66 19.46
C GLN A 27 -11.32 -7.99 19.36
N MET A 28 -10.44 -8.36 20.28
CA MET A 28 -9.08 -7.84 20.43
C MET A 28 -8.06 -8.97 20.32
N ASN A 29 -7.05 -8.81 19.47
CA ASN A 29 -5.96 -9.78 19.19
C ASN A 29 -6.40 -11.18 18.75
N PHE A 30 -7.70 -11.40 18.54
CA PHE A 30 -8.21 -12.53 17.77
C PHE A 30 -8.51 -12.07 16.35
N ARG A 31 -7.98 -12.79 15.36
CA ARG A 31 -8.32 -12.64 13.95
C ARG A 31 -9.36 -13.65 13.50
N VAL A 32 -10.14 -13.27 12.50
CA VAL A 32 -11.04 -14.19 11.79
C VAL A 32 -10.31 -14.72 10.56
N THR A 33 -10.06 -16.03 10.50
CA THR A 33 -9.40 -16.66 9.35
C THR A 33 -10.35 -16.70 8.13
N PRO A 34 -9.83 -16.85 6.89
CA PRO A 34 -10.64 -17.04 5.69
C PRO A 34 -11.71 -18.12 5.80
N ASP A 35 -11.42 -19.23 6.48
CA ASP A 35 -12.33 -20.34 6.68
C ASP A 35 -13.28 -20.16 7.88
N GLY A 36 -13.28 -18.99 8.53
CA GLY A 36 -14.24 -18.62 9.57
C GLY A 36 -13.91 -19.14 10.97
N ARG A 37 -12.63 -19.35 11.27
CA ARG A 37 -12.14 -19.68 12.62
C ARG A 37 -11.68 -18.43 13.34
N LEU A 38 -11.66 -18.50 14.66
CA LEU A 38 -11.10 -17.46 15.51
C LEU A 38 -9.69 -17.86 15.93
N LYS A 39 -8.67 -17.18 15.43
CA LYS A 39 -7.25 -17.47 15.73
C LYS A 39 -6.64 -16.32 16.52
N LYS A 40 -5.92 -16.61 17.60
CA LYS A 40 -5.07 -15.63 18.28
C LYS A 40 -4.04 -15.12 17.28
N ARG A 41 -3.90 -13.80 17.14
CA ARG A 41 -2.97 -13.23 16.16
C ARG A 41 -1.55 -13.71 16.43
N ASP A 42 -0.79 -13.83 15.36
CA ASP A 42 0.64 -14.07 15.50
C ASP A 42 1.30 -12.84 16.14
N GLY A 43 2.41 -13.08 16.81
CA GLY A 43 3.28 -12.07 17.38
C GLY A 43 4.18 -11.41 16.34
N MET A 44 5.12 -10.61 16.84
CA MET A 44 6.13 -9.95 16.03
C MET A 44 7.54 -10.18 16.57
N THR A 45 8.52 -10.23 15.68
CA THR A 45 9.94 -10.34 16.04
C THR A 45 10.71 -9.14 15.52
N LEU A 46 11.75 -8.75 16.25
CA LEU A 46 12.73 -7.78 15.76
C LEU A 46 13.49 -8.41 14.59
N PHE A 47 13.46 -7.76 13.44
CA PHE A 47 14.15 -8.18 12.23
C PHE A 47 15.55 -7.55 12.14
N CYS A 48 15.63 -6.23 12.33
CA CYS A 48 16.88 -5.50 12.43
C CYS A 48 16.66 -4.16 13.14
N GLU A 49 17.75 -3.52 13.55
CA GLU A 49 17.73 -2.20 14.16
C GLU A 49 18.73 -1.30 13.44
N PHE A 50 18.26 -0.11 13.09
CA PHE A 50 19.04 0.91 12.40
C PHE A 50 19.59 1.96 13.38
N GLY A 51 18.93 2.16 14.54
CA GLY A 51 19.41 3.03 15.64
C GLY A 51 19.11 4.52 15.46
N ALA A 52 18.31 4.89 14.45
CA ALA A 52 17.82 6.25 14.25
C ALA A 52 16.51 6.25 13.43
N PRO A 53 15.68 7.31 13.52
CA PRO A 53 14.46 7.44 12.71
C PRO A 53 14.75 7.31 11.21
N LEU A 54 13.91 6.53 10.51
CA LEU A 54 14.07 6.27 9.08
C LEU A 54 13.41 7.37 8.24
N ARG A 55 14.19 7.96 7.33
CA ARG A 55 13.69 8.95 6.35
C ARG A 55 12.98 8.30 5.17
N GLY A 56 13.39 7.09 4.82
CA GLY A 56 12.81 6.25 3.78
C GLY A 56 13.27 4.81 3.95
N VAL A 57 12.48 3.86 3.47
CA VAL A 57 12.78 2.44 3.53
C VAL A 57 12.19 1.71 2.32
N ALA A 58 12.92 0.76 1.77
CA ALA A 58 12.44 -0.11 0.70
C ALA A 58 13.10 -1.48 0.78
N TYR A 59 12.31 -2.53 0.59
CA TYR A 59 12.85 -3.86 0.32
C TYR A 59 12.98 -4.06 -1.18
N VAL A 60 14.15 -4.52 -1.63
CA VAL A 60 14.42 -4.84 -3.03
C VAL A 60 14.65 -6.33 -3.14
N ASP A 61 13.93 -7.00 -4.04
CA ASP A 61 14.05 -8.44 -4.30
C ASP A 61 14.71 -8.76 -5.65
N ALA A 62 15.57 -7.87 -6.14
CA ALA A 62 16.40 -8.12 -7.32
C ALA A 62 17.67 -8.86 -6.90
N GLU A 63 18.01 -9.96 -7.57
CA GLU A 63 19.06 -10.93 -7.16
C GLU A 63 20.37 -10.27 -6.69
N VAL A 64 20.87 -9.31 -7.47
CA VAL A 64 22.16 -8.64 -7.24
C VAL A 64 22.12 -7.65 -6.07
N ILE A 65 21.05 -6.85 -6.02
CA ILE A 65 20.92 -5.76 -5.04
C ILE A 65 19.93 -6.10 -3.92
N ARG A 66 19.57 -7.38 -3.74
CA ARG A 66 18.59 -7.83 -2.75
C ARG A 66 18.89 -7.34 -1.34
N GLY A 67 17.90 -6.79 -0.66
CA GLY A 67 18.04 -6.39 0.74
C GLY A 67 17.05 -5.32 1.16
N LEU A 68 17.06 -5.04 2.47
CA LEU A 68 16.31 -3.94 3.05
C LEU A 68 17.18 -2.69 3.03
N TYR A 69 16.80 -1.69 2.26
CA TYR A 69 17.47 -0.40 2.22
C TYR A 69 16.75 0.58 3.11
N ALA A 70 17.49 1.36 3.87
CA ALA A 70 16.94 2.43 4.69
C ALA A 70 17.86 3.64 4.71
N CYS A 71 17.26 4.82 4.78
CA CYS A 71 17.99 6.07 4.98
C CYS A 71 17.86 6.56 6.41
N MET A 72 19.00 6.89 7.01
CA MET A 72 19.13 7.50 8.31
C MET A 72 20.04 8.72 8.22
N GLY A 73 19.61 9.85 8.76
CA GLY A 73 20.36 11.10 8.63
C GLY A 73 20.75 11.34 7.17
N GLY A 74 22.03 11.62 6.91
CA GLY A 74 22.58 11.83 5.56
C GLY A 74 23.15 10.59 4.87
N ALA A 75 22.75 9.37 5.23
CA ALA A 75 23.31 8.15 4.64
C ALA A 75 22.26 7.09 4.29
N LEU A 76 22.56 6.33 3.23
CA LEU A 76 21.79 5.18 2.78
C LEU A 76 22.50 3.91 3.23
N TYR A 77 21.75 2.98 3.82
CA TYR A 77 22.24 1.70 4.29
C TYR A 77 21.49 0.55 3.63
N ARG A 78 22.15 -0.60 3.52
CA ARG A 78 21.57 -1.88 3.11
C ARG A 78 21.77 -2.90 4.21
N PHE A 79 20.68 -3.48 4.68
CA PHE A 79 20.68 -4.65 5.55
C PHE A 79 20.48 -5.92 4.72
N THR A 80 21.44 -6.84 4.79
CA THR A 80 21.39 -8.13 4.11
C THR A 80 22.14 -9.19 4.92
N ASN A 81 21.56 -10.38 5.04
CA ASN A 81 22.16 -11.52 5.77
C ASN A 81 22.67 -11.16 7.18
N GLY A 82 21.92 -10.34 7.93
CA GLY A 82 22.30 -9.92 9.29
C GLY A 82 23.35 -8.81 9.36
N VAL A 83 23.84 -8.31 8.21
CA VAL A 83 24.87 -7.27 8.13
C VAL A 83 24.26 -5.98 7.62
N LEU A 84 24.51 -4.89 8.36
CA LEU A 84 24.18 -3.53 7.96
C LEU A 84 25.40 -2.86 7.34
N THR A 85 25.29 -2.45 6.07
CA THR A 85 26.39 -1.82 5.32
C THR A 85 25.95 -0.46 4.80
N MET A 86 26.80 0.56 4.99
CA MET A 86 26.58 1.87 4.37
C MET A 86 26.80 1.76 2.85
N VAL A 87 25.84 2.24 2.08
CA VAL A 87 25.82 2.21 0.61
C VAL A 87 26.43 3.49 0.04
N THR A 88 25.96 4.64 0.53
CA THR A 88 26.44 5.96 0.09
C THR A 88 25.98 7.06 1.06
N THR A 89 26.51 8.27 0.90
CA THR A 89 26.03 9.49 1.55
C THR A 89 25.08 10.29 0.65
N LEU A 90 24.07 10.90 1.24
CA LEU A 90 23.08 11.76 0.59
C LEU A 90 23.43 13.24 0.78
N THR A 91 22.86 14.14 -0.02
CA THR A 91 23.11 15.58 0.12
C THR A 91 22.34 16.19 1.27
N THR A 92 21.17 15.64 1.56
CA THR A 92 20.29 16.08 2.64
C THR A 92 20.36 15.10 3.81
N SER A 93 20.14 15.60 5.03
CA SER A 93 20.08 14.78 6.26
C SER A 93 18.68 14.72 6.89
N GLU A 94 17.71 15.45 6.34
CA GLU A 94 16.37 15.64 6.91
C GLU A 94 15.27 15.51 5.85
N GLY A 95 14.03 15.31 6.29
CA GLY A 95 12.87 15.12 5.42
C GLY A 95 12.72 13.69 4.91
N GLU A 96 11.52 13.37 4.43
CA GLU A 96 11.23 12.07 3.82
C GLU A 96 11.89 11.95 2.45
N ILE A 97 12.30 10.74 2.07
CA ILE A 97 12.91 10.45 0.77
C ILE A 97 12.11 9.38 0.03
N ALA A 98 12.07 9.47 -1.30
CA ALA A 98 11.49 8.39 -2.11
C ALA A 98 12.52 7.28 -2.32
N MET A 99 12.10 6.03 -2.10
CA MET A 99 12.89 4.83 -2.40
C MET A 99 12.03 3.89 -3.23
N ILE A 100 12.35 3.79 -4.53
CA ILE A 100 11.45 3.18 -5.51
C ILE A 100 12.19 2.06 -6.25
N PRO A 101 11.86 0.78 -5.98
CA PRO A 101 12.31 -0.33 -6.82
C PRO A 101 11.79 -0.15 -8.25
N PHE A 102 12.68 -0.15 -9.24
CA PHE A 102 12.34 0.05 -10.64
C PHE A 102 13.28 -0.76 -11.54
N GLY A 103 12.78 -1.84 -12.15
CA GLY A 103 13.63 -2.82 -12.84
C GLY A 103 14.61 -3.48 -11.88
N GLU A 104 15.89 -3.60 -12.26
CA GLU A 104 16.96 -4.19 -11.44
C GLU A 104 17.70 -3.17 -10.55
N ARG A 105 17.11 -1.99 -10.34
CA ARG A 105 17.70 -0.90 -9.55
C ARG A 105 16.73 -0.37 -8.51
N LEU A 106 17.30 0.30 -7.51
CA LEU A 106 16.58 1.13 -6.56
C LEU A 106 16.86 2.59 -6.89
N LEU A 107 15.80 3.35 -7.18
CA LEU A 107 15.89 4.80 -7.33
C LEU A 107 15.69 5.47 -5.97
N VAL A 108 16.54 6.46 -5.66
CA VAL A 108 16.50 7.21 -4.40
C VAL A 108 16.47 8.70 -4.70
N ALA A 109 15.34 9.36 -4.42
CA ALA A 109 15.22 10.81 -4.53
C ALA A 109 15.46 11.44 -3.15
N ASP A 110 16.58 12.13 -2.97
CA ASP A 110 17.01 12.67 -1.68
C ASP A 110 16.60 14.14 -1.44
N GLY A 111 15.70 14.68 -2.26
CA GLY A 111 15.29 16.10 -2.21
C GLY A 111 16.04 16.99 -3.20
N GLU A 112 17.27 16.62 -3.60
CA GLU A 112 18.08 17.39 -4.55
C GLU A 112 18.54 16.57 -5.75
N ARG A 113 18.85 15.29 -5.52
CA ARG A 113 19.37 14.35 -6.52
C ARG A 113 18.48 13.13 -6.62
N LEU A 114 18.53 12.51 -7.79
CA LEU A 114 17.99 11.18 -8.03
C LEU A 114 19.17 10.22 -8.20
N LEU A 115 19.34 9.30 -7.26
CA LEU A 115 20.38 8.28 -7.31
C LEU A 115 19.82 6.96 -7.85
N SER A 116 20.65 6.22 -8.57
CA SER A 116 20.40 4.85 -8.99
C SER A 116 21.36 3.93 -8.25
N VAL A 117 20.80 2.96 -7.53
CA VAL A 117 21.55 1.88 -6.88
C VAL A 117 21.29 0.60 -7.67
N GLY A 118 22.32 0.06 -8.31
CA GLY A 118 22.20 -1.13 -9.16
C GLY A 118 23.47 -1.99 -9.15
N ILE A 119 23.56 -2.92 -10.10
CA ILE A 119 24.73 -3.78 -10.28
C ILE A 119 26.03 -2.99 -10.54
N SER A 120 25.94 -1.86 -11.24
CA SER A 120 27.08 -0.99 -11.56
C SER A 120 27.49 -0.07 -10.40
N GLY A 121 26.94 -0.27 -9.20
CA GLY A 121 27.17 0.57 -8.03
C GLY A 121 26.12 1.68 -7.89
N VAL A 122 26.55 2.79 -7.30
CA VAL A 122 25.68 3.95 -6.99
C VAL A 122 26.15 5.15 -7.80
N TYR A 123 25.23 5.77 -8.54
CA TYR A 123 25.51 6.96 -9.33
C TYR A 123 24.30 7.89 -9.35
N GLU A 124 24.54 9.19 -9.57
CA GLU A 124 23.46 10.14 -9.84
C GLU A 124 22.91 9.94 -11.25
N VAL A 125 21.59 9.93 -11.38
CA VAL A 125 20.91 9.84 -12.67
C VAL A 125 21.09 11.17 -13.41
N ALA A 126 21.87 11.13 -14.48
CA ALA A 126 22.10 12.29 -15.34
C ALA A 126 20.84 12.75 -16.08
N GLY A 127 19.97 11.80 -16.45
CA GLY A 127 18.78 12.04 -17.27
C GLY A 127 19.09 12.01 -18.77
N TYR A 128 18.15 11.48 -19.56
CA TYR A 128 18.21 11.52 -21.02
C TYR A 128 18.28 12.96 -21.55
N VAL A 129 19.12 13.22 -22.56
CA VAL A 129 19.26 14.53 -23.21
C VAL A 129 18.32 14.62 -24.42
N PRO A 130 17.18 15.33 -24.33
CA PRO A 130 16.17 15.34 -25.38
C PRO A 130 16.61 16.07 -26.64
N LEU A 131 16.14 15.57 -27.78
CA LEU A 131 16.19 16.26 -29.07
C LEU A 131 14.95 17.16 -29.18
N LEU A 132 15.12 18.48 -29.09
CA LEU A 132 13.98 19.41 -29.13
C LEU A 132 13.35 19.47 -30.52
N ALA A 133 14.20 19.58 -31.55
CA ALA A 133 13.75 19.56 -32.93
C ALA A 133 14.75 18.89 -33.86
N ALA A 134 14.21 18.30 -34.92
CA ALA A 134 14.92 17.74 -36.06
C ALA A 134 14.61 18.53 -37.33
N GLU A 135 15.45 18.35 -38.35
CA GLU A 135 15.36 19.07 -39.63
C GLU A 135 15.27 20.59 -39.44
N ALA A 136 15.94 21.10 -38.40
CA ALA A 136 15.88 22.52 -38.07
C ALA A 136 16.54 23.37 -39.17
N GLU A 137 15.90 24.49 -39.49
CA GLU A 137 16.47 25.55 -40.30
C GLU A 137 17.54 26.31 -39.51
N PRO A 138 18.43 27.08 -40.16
CA PRO A 138 19.43 27.90 -39.46
C PRO A 138 18.86 28.86 -38.40
N SER A 139 17.58 29.23 -38.49
CA SER A 139 16.85 30.00 -37.48
C SER A 139 16.62 29.25 -36.16
N GLY A 140 16.81 27.93 -36.15
CA GLY A 140 16.56 27.05 -35.02
C GLY A 140 15.18 26.40 -35.04
N GLU A 141 14.26 26.84 -35.89
CA GLU A 141 12.92 26.24 -36.02
C GLU A 141 12.95 24.95 -36.84
N GLY A 142 12.17 23.95 -36.46
CA GLY A 142 12.15 22.64 -37.13
C GLY A 142 11.00 21.76 -36.67
N ILE A 143 11.06 20.48 -37.00
CA ILE A 143 10.09 19.48 -36.57
C ILE A 143 10.30 19.21 -35.08
N VAL A 144 9.32 19.57 -34.25
CA VAL A 144 9.35 19.30 -32.81
C VAL A 144 9.40 17.79 -32.55
N CYS A 145 10.36 17.35 -31.76
CA CYS A 145 10.56 15.95 -31.40
C CYS A 145 10.18 15.69 -29.93
N GLU A 146 10.94 16.26 -28.99
CA GLU A 146 10.83 15.96 -27.56
C GLU A 146 10.76 17.23 -26.71
N SER A 147 10.09 17.12 -25.56
CA SER A 147 10.04 18.16 -24.53
C SER A 147 11.30 18.12 -23.65
N ARG A 148 11.57 19.19 -22.90
CA ARG A 148 12.70 19.21 -21.96
C ARG A 148 12.56 18.11 -20.90
N ASN A 149 13.65 17.45 -20.56
CA ASN A 149 13.71 16.50 -19.44
C ASN A 149 13.99 17.26 -18.13
N LEU A 150 13.19 17.03 -17.10
CA LEU A 150 13.37 17.68 -15.79
C LEU A 150 14.65 17.22 -15.07
N LEU A 151 15.20 16.08 -15.47
CA LEU A 151 16.48 15.60 -14.96
C LEU A 151 17.69 16.22 -15.67
N THR A 152 17.58 17.07 -16.69
CA THR A 152 18.77 17.69 -17.29
C THR A 152 18.45 18.98 -18.01
N ASP A 153 19.31 19.98 -17.84
CA ASP A 153 19.24 21.22 -18.61
C ASP A 153 19.91 21.10 -19.98
N ARG A 154 20.48 19.94 -20.29
CA ARG A 154 21.05 19.66 -21.61
C ARG A 154 19.96 19.29 -22.59
N VAL A 155 20.09 19.79 -23.80
CA VAL A 155 19.20 19.53 -24.93
C VAL A 155 20.00 19.41 -26.23
N ARG A 156 19.37 18.86 -27.26
CA ARG A 156 19.94 18.72 -28.60
C ARG A 156 19.05 19.37 -29.64
N LEU A 157 19.66 19.93 -30.66
CA LEU A 157 18.98 20.45 -31.84
C LEU A 157 19.69 19.93 -33.08
N ARG A 158 18.93 19.38 -34.03
CA ARG A 158 19.48 18.82 -35.27
C ARG A 158 19.02 19.63 -36.48
N PHE A 159 19.98 20.26 -37.15
CA PHE A 159 19.76 21.07 -38.34
C PHE A 159 19.84 20.25 -39.61
N ALA A 160 18.95 20.56 -40.56
CA ALA A 160 18.98 19.98 -41.90
C ALA A 160 20.23 20.46 -42.68
N PRO A 161 20.72 19.68 -43.66
CA PRO A 161 21.81 20.11 -44.53
C PRO A 161 21.49 21.44 -45.22
N ASN A 162 22.36 22.43 -45.06
CA ASN A 162 22.23 23.73 -45.71
C ASN A 162 23.60 24.40 -45.89
N GLU A 163 23.62 25.58 -46.51
CA GLU A 163 24.84 26.37 -46.77
C GLU A 163 25.05 27.50 -45.74
N SER A 164 24.34 27.47 -44.60
CA SER A 164 24.51 28.50 -43.57
C SER A 164 25.83 28.35 -42.85
N ALA A 165 26.42 29.47 -42.45
CA ALA A 165 27.55 29.51 -41.52
C ALA A 165 27.09 29.72 -40.07
N VAL A 166 25.85 30.18 -39.85
CA VAL A 166 25.33 30.55 -38.52
C VAL A 166 24.04 29.80 -38.23
N TYR A 167 23.95 29.25 -37.03
CA TYR A 167 22.84 28.42 -36.56
C TYR A 167 22.36 28.90 -35.19
N HIS A 168 21.10 29.30 -35.10
CA HIS A 168 20.51 29.82 -33.87
C HIS A 168 19.94 28.70 -33.00
N LEU A 169 20.14 28.81 -31.69
CA LEU A 169 19.69 27.82 -30.70
C LEU A 169 18.39 28.26 -30.04
N GLN A 170 17.58 27.30 -29.60
CA GLN A 170 16.29 27.56 -28.96
C GLN A 170 16.44 27.79 -27.45
N GLY A 171 15.69 28.77 -26.92
CA GLY A 171 15.56 29.03 -25.48
C GLY A 171 16.74 29.77 -24.84
N ASP A 172 16.70 29.87 -23.51
CA ASP A 172 17.72 30.55 -22.71
C ASP A 172 18.99 29.69 -22.59
N VAL A 173 19.86 29.77 -23.59
CA VAL A 173 21.12 28.98 -23.61
C VAL A 173 22.14 29.54 -22.62
N LEU A 174 22.71 28.66 -21.81
CA LEU A 174 23.83 28.95 -20.91
C LEU A 174 25.18 28.66 -21.58
N SER A 175 25.30 27.52 -22.27
CA SER A 175 26.55 27.12 -22.93
C SER A 175 26.33 26.05 -24.00
N VAL A 176 27.19 26.02 -25.02
CA VAL A 176 27.25 24.92 -26.00
C VAL A 176 28.24 23.87 -25.50
N GLN A 177 27.83 22.61 -25.54
CA GLN A 177 28.59 21.46 -25.04
C GLN A 177 29.33 20.74 -26.16
N ALA A 178 28.65 20.56 -27.30
CA ALA A 178 29.23 19.90 -28.47
C ALA A 178 28.52 20.33 -29.74
N VAL A 179 29.29 20.34 -30.84
CA VAL A 179 28.77 20.45 -32.20
C VAL A 179 29.22 19.20 -32.93
N LEU A 180 28.27 18.50 -33.55
CA LEU A 180 28.50 17.25 -34.24
C LEU A 180 28.09 17.39 -35.70
N VAL A 181 28.92 16.90 -36.62
CA VAL A 181 28.60 16.75 -38.04
C VAL A 181 28.49 15.25 -38.31
N ASP A 182 27.31 14.78 -38.72
CA ASP A 182 27.00 13.35 -38.92
C ASP A 182 27.42 12.44 -37.74
N GLY A 183 27.19 12.92 -36.51
CA GLY A 183 27.52 12.18 -35.29
C GLY A 183 29.00 12.26 -34.89
N ILE A 184 29.86 12.93 -35.66
CA ILE A 184 31.27 13.15 -35.30
C ILE A 184 31.38 14.47 -34.54
N THR A 185 31.92 14.43 -33.32
CA THR A 185 32.15 15.64 -32.51
C THR A 185 33.27 16.49 -33.10
N MET A 186 32.97 17.77 -33.33
CA MET A 186 33.91 18.73 -33.92
C MET A 186 34.81 19.35 -32.86
N ALA A 187 36.05 19.65 -33.25
CA ALA A 187 37.01 20.33 -32.38
C ALA A 187 36.57 21.78 -32.08
N SER A 188 37.00 22.33 -30.95
CA SER A 188 36.62 23.68 -30.51
C SER A 188 37.00 24.81 -31.48
N GLY A 189 37.99 24.61 -32.35
CA GLY A 189 38.35 25.58 -33.40
C GLY A 189 37.45 25.53 -34.64
N PHE A 190 36.54 24.56 -34.74
CA PHE A 190 35.64 24.40 -35.88
C PHE A 190 34.47 25.39 -35.83
N TYR A 191 34.10 25.88 -34.65
CA TYR A 191 32.96 26.76 -34.46
C TYR A 191 33.22 27.79 -33.36
N THR A 192 32.46 28.88 -33.41
CA THR A 192 32.40 29.90 -32.35
C THR A 192 30.98 29.98 -31.82
N VAL A 193 30.84 30.39 -30.56
CA VAL A 193 29.56 30.51 -29.86
C VAL A 193 29.41 31.95 -29.42
N GLY A 194 28.27 32.57 -29.70
CA GLY A 194 28.04 33.96 -29.35
C GLY A 194 26.56 34.35 -29.30
N GLU A 195 26.28 35.42 -28.58
CA GLU A 195 24.95 36.03 -28.54
C GLU A 195 24.67 36.78 -29.85
N SER A 196 23.43 36.65 -30.32
CA SER A 196 22.89 37.39 -31.46
C SER A 196 21.58 38.07 -31.04
N ALA A 197 21.04 38.92 -31.91
CA ALA A 197 19.73 39.56 -31.66
C ALA A 197 18.59 38.53 -31.46
N SER A 198 18.76 37.31 -31.96
CA SER A 198 17.78 36.21 -31.90
C SER A 198 18.08 35.20 -30.78
N GLY A 199 19.04 35.47 -29.90
CA GLY A 199 19.53 34.55 -28.88
C GLY A 199 20.90 33.97 -29.19
N MET A 200 21.29 32.90 -28.51
CA MET A 200 22.60 32.26 -28.70
C MET A 200 22.71 31.57 -30.07
N ALA A 201 23.87 31.69 -30.71
CA ALA A 201 24.14 31.06 -32.00
C ALA A 201 25.49 30.36 -32.03
N VAL A 202 25.60 29.36 -32.91
CA VAL A 202 26.84 28.69 -33.28
C VAL A 202 27.20 29.15 -34.69
N ALA A 203 28.39 29.72 -34.85
CA ALA A 203 28.94 30.07 -36.15
C ALA A 203 30.08 29.12 -36.51
N LEU A 204 29.94 28.39 -37.60
CA LEU A 204 30.98 27.48 -38.09
C LEU A 204 32.10 28.28 -38.77
N SER A 205 33.34 27.82 -38.61
CA SER A 205 34.51 28.42 -39.26
C SER A 205 34.52 28.15 -40.76
N ASP A 206 33.93 27.03 -41.17
CA ASP A 206 33.64 26.66 -42.56
C ASP A 206 32.18 26.18 -42.65
N ILE A 207 31.54 26.40 -43.81
CA ILE A 207 30.19 25.89 -44.07
C ILE A 207 30.19 24.37 -43.85
N CYS A 208 29.07 23.84 -43.32
CA CYS A 208 28.88 22.41 -43.10
C CYS A 208 29.36 21.61 -44.33
N PRO A 209 30.34 20.69 -44.19
CA PRO A 209 30.93 20.00 -45.34
C PRO A 209 29.84 19.23 -46.10
N ARG A 210 29.65 19.50 -47.39
CA ARG A 210 28.85 18.59 -48.23
C ARG A 210 29.64 17.28 -48.42
N PRO A 211 29.03 16.09 -48.27
CA PRO A 211 27.59 15.81 -48.27
C PRO A 211 27.00 15.50 -46.89
N ALA A 212 27.34 16.26 -45.84
CA ALA A 212 26.85 15.97 -44.50
C ALA A 212 25.31 15.87 -44.46
N SER A 213 24.82 14.88 -43.72
CA SER A 213 23.39 14.60 -43.58
C SER A 213 22.73 15.44 -42.48
N TYR A 214 23.47 15.87 -41.46
CA TYR A 214 22.99 16.85 -40.48
C TYR A 214 24.11 17.48 -39.64
N LEU A 215 23.79 18.61 -39.02
CA LEU A 215 24.54 19.22 -37.93
C LEU A 215 23.72 19.07 -36.64
N GLU A 216 24.29 18.50 -35.58
CA GLU A 216 23.65 18.42 -34.26
C GLU A 216 24.41 19.30 -33.26
N VAL A 217 23.70 20.16 -32.56
CA VAL A 217 24.27 20.98 -31.48
C VAL A 217 23.69 20.50 -30.16
N GLN A 218 24.56 20.13 -29.23
CA GLN A 218 24.21 19.82 -27.85
C GLN A 218 24.57 21.03 -26.98
N TYR A 219 23.62 21.51 -26.19
CA TYR A 219 23.79 22.71 -25.39
C TYR A 219 23.03 22.61 -24.07
N THR A 220 23.43 23.44 -23.11
CA THR A 220 22.83 23.55 -21.79
C THR A 220 22.02 24.82 -21.72
N LEU A 221 20.76 24.70 -21.33
CA LEU A 221 19.89 25.83 -21.00
C LEU A 221 20.23 26.37 -19.61
N LYS A 222 19.80 27.59 -19.30
CA LYS A 222 19.84 28.09 -17.92
C LYS A 222 19.01 27.15 -17.02
N ASP A 223 19.56 26.87 -15.85
CA ASP A 223 18.91 26.05 -14.83
C ASP A 223 17.75 26.83 -14.20
N PHE A 224 16.59 26.20 -14.15
CA PHE A 224 15.37 26.75 -13.53
C PHE A 224 14.98 25.98 -12.25
N GLY A 225 15.85 25.10 -11.74
CA GLY A 225 15.64 24.31 -10.53
C GLY A 225 14.74 23.07 -10.74
N TRP A 226 14.51 22.65 -11.98
CA TRP A 226 13.58 21.56 -12.30
C TRP A 226 14.01 20.21 -11.73
N ARG A 227 15.31 19.90 -11.72
CA ARG A 227 15.84 18.67 -11.11
C ARG A 227 15.50 18.62 -9.63
N ALA A 228 15.84 19.69 -8.91
CA ALA A 228 15.57 19.79 -7.48
C ALA A 228 14.06 19.80 -7.19
N TYR A 229 13.23 20.30 -8.10
CA TYR A 229 11.78 20.19 -7.97
C TYR A 229 11.28 18.74 -8.10
N LEU A 230 11.75 18.00 -9.11
CA LEU A 230 11.40 16.59 -9.30
C LEU A 230 11.91 15.71 -8.15
N CYS A 231 13.09 15.99 -7.60
CA CYS A 231 13.70 15.16 -6.55
C CYS A 231 13.07 15.34 -5.16
N ARG A 232 12.10 16.26 -4.99
CA ARG A 232 11.36 16.48 -3.72
C ARG A 232 10.17 15.54 -3.53
N PHE A 233 9.74 14.82 -4.56
CA PHE A 233 8.69 13.82 -4.40
C PHE A 233 9.15 12.71 -3.46
N THR A 234 8.31 12.35 -2.50
CA THR A 234 8.65 11.37 -1.46
C THR A 234 8.15 9.97 -1.77
N ARG A 235 7.39 9.79 -2.87
CA ARG A 235 6.79 8.52 -3.26
C ARG A 235 6.87 8.30 -4.76
N GLY A 236 6.77 7.04 -5.16
CA GLY A 236 6.56 6.67 -6.55
C GLY A 236 5.84 5.34 -6.72
N VAL A 237 5.30 5.13 -7.91
CA VAL A 237 4.63 3.89 -8.28
C VAL A 237 4.98 3.51 -9.72
N VAL A 238 5.18 2.22 -9.94
CA VAL A 238 5.36 1.67 -11.29
C VAL A 238 4.00 1.20 -11.79
N PHE A 239 3.62 1.67 -12.97
CA PHE A 239 2.36 1.38 -13.61
C PHE A 239 2.61 0.68 -14.96
N HIS A 240 2.03 -0.51 -15.11
CA HIS A 240 2.19 -1.37 -16.29
C HIS A 240 0.95 -1.40 -17.20
N GLY A 241 0.07 -0.40 -17.12
CA GLY A 241 -1.18 -0.35 -17.89
C GLY A 241 -1.18 0.70 -19.00
N GLY A 242 -2.14 0.58 -19.93
CA GLY A 242 -2.29 1.46 -21.09
C GLY A 242 -1.39 1.09 -22.27
N ALA A 243 -1.34 1.94 -23.30
CA ALA A 243 -0.42 1.76 -24.42
C ALA A 243 1.01 2.14 -24.02
N GLY A 244 2.07 1.43 -24.45
CA GLY A 244 3.46 1.91 -24.32
C GLY A 244 4.26 1.55 -23.05
N GLY A 245 4.13 0.31 -22.55
CA GLY A 245 5.08 -0.23 -21.57
C GLY A 245 4.94 0.28 -20.13
N SER A 246 5.97 0.00 -19.33
CA SER A 246 6.03 0.29 -17.89
C SER A 246 6.39 1.76 -17.64
N ARG A 247 5.64 2.44 -16.77
CA ARG A 247 5.86 3.86 -16.46
C ARG A 247 6.09 4.06 -14.97
N LEU A 248 7.04 4.93 -14.63
CA LEU A 248 7.28 5.36 -13.26
C LEU A 248 6.55 6.70 -13.03
N TYR A 249 5.69 6.74 -12.01
CA TYR A 249 5.05 7.97 -11.55
C TYR A 249 5.66 8.41 -10.22
N LEU A 250 6.00 9.69 -10.09
CA LEU A 250 6.46 10.32 -8.84
C LEU A 250 5.36 11.20 -8.26
N TYR A 251 5.19 11.17 -6.93
CA TYR A 251 4.19 11.95 -6.19
C TYR A 251 4.57 12.12 -4.71
N GLY A 252 3.74 12.80 -3.93
CA GLY A 252 3.91 12.92 -2.48
C GLY A 252 4.84 14.07 -2.08
N HIS A 253 4.40 15.30 -2.25
CA HIS A 253 4.98 16.48 -1.62
C HIS A 253 3.84 17.38 -1.16
N ARG A 254 3.88 17.87 0.09
CA ARG A 254 2.75 18.58 0.72
C ARG A 254 2.24 19.78 -0.07
N ASP A 255 3.13 20.45 -0.79
CA ASP A 255 2.82 21.65 -1.58
C ASP A 255 2.57 21.33 -3.07
N ASN A 256 2.42 20.05 -3.44
CA ASN A 256 2.38 19.62 -4.83
C ASN A 256 1.12 18.82 -5.19
N SER A 257 0.30 19.40 -6.06
CA SER A 257 -0.90 18.79 -6.63
C SER A 257 -0.63 17.94 -7.87
N ALA A 258 0.63 17.58 -8.11
CA ALA A 258 1.04 17.01 -9.38
C ALA A 258 1.73 15.65 -9.23
N CYS A 259 1.57 14.80 -10.24
CA CYS A 259 2.39 13.63 -10.42
C CYS A 259 3.10 13.67 -11.77
N TYR A 260 4.31 13.14 -11.80
CA TYR A 260 5.16 13.14 -13.00
C TYR A 260 5.34 11.74 -13.53
N CYS A 261 5.05 11.56 -14.82
CA CYS A 261 5.24 10.31 -15.51
C CYS A 261 6.59 10.27 -16.23
N HIS A 262 7.35 9.21 -16.00
CA HIS A 262 8.45 8.82 -16.87
C HIS A 262 7.90 8.29 -18.21
N THR A 263 8.54 8.66 -19.32
CA THR A 263 8.22 8.18 -20.67
C THR A 263 9.47 7.64 -21.36
N GLU A 264 9.32 6.65 -22.23
CA GLU A 264 10.45 6.18 -23.05
C GLU A 264 10.91 7.31 -24.01
N PRO A 265 12.21 7.65 -24.04
CA PRO A 265 12.76 8.62 -24.97
C PRO A 265 12.90 8.06 -26.38
N HIS A 266 13.10 8.94 -27.37
CA HIS A 266 13.35 8.52 -28.75
C HIS A 266 14.64 7.70 -28.89
N GLY A 267 14.49 6.39 -29.13
CA GLY A 267 15.62 5.49 -29.37
C GLY A 267 16.60 5.36 -28.19
N GLY A 268 16.21 5.83 -26.99
CA GLY A 268 17.05 5.77 -25.80
C GLY A 268 16.90 4.46 -25.03
N SER A 269 17.88 4.18 -24.18
CA SER A 269 17.85 3.01 -23.30
C SER A 269 17.04 3.31 -22.04
N GLU A 270 16.41 2.29 -21.45
CA GLU A 270 15.72 2.42 -20.14
C GLU A 270 16.64 2.99 -19.04
N SER A 271 17.97 2.88 -19.19
CA SER A 271 18.94 3.40 -18.23
C SER A 271 18.92 4.93 -18.12
N GLU A 272 18.45 5.63 -19.16
CA GLU A 272 18.39 7.10 -19.23
C GLU A 272 16.96 7.58 -18.94
N LEU A 273 16.65 7.80 -17.66
CA LEU A 273 15.32 8.26 -17.26
C LEU A 273 14.95 9.59 -17.93
N TYR A 274 13.74 9.62 -18.50
CA TYR A 274 13.17 10.79 -19.16
C TYR A 274 11.85 11.19 -18.49
N PHE A 275 11.88 12.32 -17.78
CA PHE A 275 10.71 12.96 -17.17
C PHE A 275 10.42 14.24 -17.94
N PRO A 276 9.59 14.20 -18.99
CA PRO A 276 9.36 15.36 -19.80
C PRO A 276 8.55 16.41 -19.04
N ILE A 277 8.79 17.69 -19.31
CA ILE A 277 8.10 18.81 -18.64
C ILE A 277 6.58 18.80 -18.88
N ASP A 278 6.13 18.28 -20.02
CA ASP A 278 4.71 18.07 -20.37
C ASP A 278 4.16 16.70 -19.90
N GLY A 279 5.00 15.84 -19.29
CA GLY A 279 4.60 14.62 -18.60
C GLY A 279 3.96 14.87 -17.23
N LEU A 280 3.68 16.13 -16.92
CA LEU A 280 3.02 16.58 -15.72
C LEU A 280 1.51 16.32 -15.79
N THR A 281 1.01 15.53 -14.85
CA THR A 281 -0.42 15.42 -14.61
C THR A 281 -0.78 16.31 -13.41
N GLN A 282 -1.23 17.53 -13.69
CA GLN A 282 -1.60 18.50 -12.66
C GLN A 282 -3.05 18.28 -12.22
N MET A 283 -3.26 17.99 -10.94
CA MET A 283 -4.59 17.71 -10.37
C MET A 283 -5.39 18.96 -10.00
N GLY A 284 -4.79 20.15 -10.18
CA GLY A 284 -5.35 21.46 -9.90
C GLY A 284 -4.28 22.53 -9.69
N PHE A 285 -4.69 23.79 -9.56
CA PHE A 285 -3.79 24.91 -9.25
C PHE A 285 -3.45 24.92 -7.75
N GLY A 286 -2.54 24.06 -7.31
CA GLY A 286 -1.85 24.18 -6.01
C GLY A 286 -2.65 23.95 -4.72
N GLU A 287 -3.96 23.66 -4.76
CA GLU A 287 -4.79 23.64 -3.53
C GLU A 287 -4.92 22.28 -2.83
N ILE A 288 -4.68 21.14 -3.50
CA ILE A 288 -4.80 19.81 -2.86
C ILE A 288 -3.68 18.87 -3.32
N ALA A 289 -2.90 18.36 -2.38
CA ALA A 289 -1.79 17.45 -2.64
C ALA A 289 -2.27 16.07 -3.14
N VAL A 290 -1.46 15.41 -3.97
CA VAL A 290 -1.68 14.00 -4.33
C VAL A 290 -1.24 13.13 -3.16
N THR A 291 -2.20 12.45 -2.53
CA THR A 291 -1.99 11.65 -1.32
C THR A 291 -1.70 10.19 -1.62
N GLY A 292 -2.15 9.68 -2.77
CA GLY A 292 -1.98 8.28 -3.15
C GLY A 292 -2.09 8.03 -4.65
N LEU A 293 -1.33 7.04 -5.13
CA LEU A 293 -1.47 6.47 -6.46
C LEU A 293 -1.63 4.95 -6.35
N CYS A 294 -2.57 4.36 -7.09
CA CYS A 294 -2.74 2.90 -7.13
C CYS A 294 -3.12 2.40 -8.53
N PRO A 295 -2.33 1.51 -9.14
CA PRO A 295 -2.73 0.78 -10.35
C PRO A 295 -3.98 -0.06 -10.10
N PHE A 296 -4.98 0.06 -10.98
CA PHE A 296 -6.20 -0.72 -10.91
C PHE A 296 -6.83 -0.90 -12.30
N MET A 297 -7.03 -2.16 -12.73
CA MET A 297 -7.75 -2.50 -13.98
C MET A 297 -7.27 -1.72 -15.22
N GLY A 298 -5.95 -1.61 -15.41
CA GLY A 298 -5.37 -0.89 -16.56
C GLY A 298 -5.49 0.64 -16.47
N LYS A 299 -5.95 1.18 -15.34
CA LYS A 299 -5.97 2.61 -15.01
C LYS A 299 -5.00 2.88 -13.86
N LEU A 300 -4.44 4.08 -13.82
CA LEU A 300 -3.76 4.59 -12.64
C LEU A 300 -4.76 5.45 -11.86
N MET A 301 -5.17 4.98 -10.69
CA MET A 301 -6.02 5.74 -9.78
C MET A 301 -5.17 6.78 -9.06
N ILE A 302 -5.70 7.99 -8.95
CA ILE A 302 -5.01 9.15 -8.37
C ILE A 302 -5.93 9.73 -7.29
N PHE A 303 -5.40 9.82 -6.08
CA PHE A 303 -6.13 10.25 -4.90
C PHE A 303 -5.60 11.59 -4.39
N THR A 304 -6.51 12.45 -3.98
CA THR A 304 -6.25 13.64 -3.17
C THR A 304 -7.08 13.55 -1.90
N GLU A 305 -7.00 14.53 -1.01
CA GLU A 305 -7.98 14.66 0.07
C GLU A 305 -9.38 14.90 -0.55
N GLY A 306 -10.36 14.07 -0.19
CA GLY A 306 -11.76 14.16 -0.63
C GLY A 306 -12.06 13.92 -2.11
N LYS A 307 -11.10 13.58 -2.98
CA LYS A 307 -11.38 13.28 -4.40
C LYS A 307 -10.57 12.12 -4.95
N THR A 308 -11.17 11.41 -5.90
CA THR A 308 -10.53 10.34 -6.65
C THR A 308 -10.69 10.57 -8.14
N ARG A 309 -9.59 10.45 -8.88
CA ARG A 309 -9.53 10.48 -10.34
C ARG A 309 -8.80 9.26 -10.86
N TYR A 310 -8.81 9.07 -12.17
CA TYR A 310 -7.90 8.13 -12.80
C TYR A 310 -7.35 8.69 -14.10
N THR A 311 -6.22 8.12 -14.52
CA THR A 311 -5.69 8.29 -15.88
C THR A 311 -5.43 6.94 -16.52
N CYS A 312 -5.58 6.90 -17.84
CA CYS A 312 -5.17 5.79 -18.68
C CYS A 312 -4.29 6.39 -19.79
N PRO A 313 -3.01 6.02 -19.92
CA PRO A 313 -2.15 6.52 -20.98
C PRO A 313 -2.72 6.18 -22.36
N GLU A 314 -2.97 7.21 -23.15
CA GLU A 314 -3.51 7.12 -24.50
C GLU A 314 -2.45 7.55 -25.52
N LEU A 315 -2.44 6.91 -26.69
CA LEU A 315 -1.60 7.33 -27.80
C LEU A 315 -2.02 8.72 -28.28
N ASP A 316 -1.09 9.67 -28.24
CA ASP A 316 -1.30 11.06 -28.67
C ASP A 316 -0.77 11.32 -30.10
N GLY A 317 0.02 10.39 -30.63
CA GLY A 317 0.53 10.44 -32.01
C GLY A 317 2.04 10.20 -32.07
N ILE A 318 2.65 10.65 -33.17
CA ILE A 318 4.09 10.57 -33.40
C ILE A 318 4.62 12.00 -33.66
N ARG A 319 5.57 12.46 -32.86
CA ARG A 319 6.26 13.75 -33.04
C ARG A 319 7.73 13.49 -33.36
N GLY A 320 8.20 13.91 -34.53
CA GLY A 320 9.60 13.72 -34.92
C GLY A 320 10.11 12.26 -34.83
N GLY A 321 9.24 11.27 -35.08
CA GLY A 321 9.56 9.85 -34.97
C GLY A 321 9.41 9.24 -33.57
N VAL A 322 8.99 10.03 -32.57
CA VAL A 322 8.75 9.58 -31.18
C VAL A 322 7.27 9.30 -30.97
N VAL A 323 6.93 8.15 -30.40
CA VAL A 323 5.55 7.87 -29.97
C VAL A 323 5.25 8.69 -28.72
N CYS A 324 4.23 9.54 -28.78
CA CYS A 324 3.83 10.37 -27.66
C CYS A 324 2.56 9.82 -27.00
N TYR A 325 2.49 10.00 -25.68
CA TYR A 325 1.33 9.61 -24.89
C TYR A 325 0.76 10.82 -24.16
N ARG A 326 -0.56 10.86 -24.07
CA ARG A 326 -1.28 11.81 -23.22
C ARG A 326 -1.87 11.08 -22.02
N HIS A 327 -1.98 11.81 -20.92
CA HIS A 327 -2.46 11.30 -19.63
C HIS A 327 -3.74 12.05 -19.22
N PRO A 328 -4.89 11.78 -19.87
CA PRO A 328 -6.13 12.46 -19.53
C PRO A 328 -6.54 12.13 -18.10
N LEU A 329 -7.08 13.14 -17.40
CA LEU A 329 -7.63 12.99 -16.06
C LEU A 329 -9.14 12.87 -16.13
N THR A 330 -9.67 11.77 -15.61
CA THR A 330 -11.11 11.55 -15.49
C THR A 330 -11.50 11.53 -14.02
N LEU A 331 -12.48 12.36 -13.64
CA LEU A 331 -13.07 12.34 -12.31
C LEU A 331 -13.78 11.01 -12.07
N LEU A 332 -13.46 10.35 -10.95
CA LEU A 332 -14.13 9.12 -10.54
C LEU A 332 -15.10 9.38 -9.39
N ASN A 333 -14.68 10.18 -8.41
CA ASN A 333 -15.48 10.57 -7.26
C ASN A 333 -15.02 11.96 -6.76
N ASP A 334 -15.94 12.83 -6.40
CA ASP A 334 -15.70 14.21 -5.95
C ASP A 334 -15.87 14.44 -4.44
N GLU A 335 -16.24 13.40 -3.69
CA GLU A 335 -16.50 13.44 -2.25
C GLU A 335 -15.55 12.55 -1.43
N VAL A 336 -14.99 11.50 -2.04
CA VAL A 336 -14.13 10.51 -1.39
C VAL A 336 -12.76 10.48 -2.04
N GLY A 337 -11.73 10.62 -1.20
CA GLY A 337 -10.34 10.58 -1.59
C GLY A 337 -9.51 9.65 -0.72
N HIS A 338 -8.31 10.10 -0.35
CA HIS A 338 -7.40 9.36 0.51
C HIS A 338 -6.62 10.31 1.40
N MET A 339 -6.53 10.00 2.69
CA MET A 339 -5.83 10.80 3.69
C MET A 339 -4.79 10.01 4.49
N ALA A 340 -4.86 8.67 4.49
CA ALA A 340 -3.95 7.83 5.26
C ALA A 340 -2.47 8.09 4.94
N LEU A 341 -1.59 7.79 5.91
CA LEU A 341 -0.16 8.11 5.82
C LEU A 341 0.59 7.28 4.77
N THR A 342 -0.01 6.22 4.22
CA THR A 342 0.57 5.37 3.19
C THR A 342 -0.38 5.25 2.01
N ALA A 343 0.14 5.00 0.82
CA ALA A 343 -0.68 4.82 -0.38
C ALA A 343 -1.85 3.84 -0.19
N PRO A 344 -2.96 4.03 -0.92
CA PRO A 344 -4.04 3.05 -0.97
C PRO A 344 -3.54 1.72 -1.54
N VAL A 345 -4.20 0.63 -1.15
CA VAL A 345 -3.75 -0.74 -1.42
C VAL A 345 -4.75 -1.49 -2.30
N LEU A 346 -4.24 -2.31 -3.23
CA LEU A 346 -5.06 -3.25 -4.00
C LEU A 346 -5.27 -4.55 -3.22
N ALA A 347 -6.52 -4.88 -2.92
CA ALA A 347 -6.93 -6.07 -2.17
C ALA A 347 -8.31 -6.58 -2.63
N GLY A 348 -8.48 -7.89 -2.80
CA GLY A 348 -9.80 -8.47 -3.12
C GLY A 348 -10.48 -7.97 -4.41
N ASN A 349 -9.69 -7.46 -5.37
CA ASN A 349 -10.14 -6.78 -6.58
C ASN A 349 -10.76 -5.38 -6.38
N GLU A 350 -10.49 -4.77 -5.22
CA GLU A 350 -10.87 -3.41 -4.88
C GLU A 350 -9.60 -2.61 -4.54
N VAL A 351 -9.60 -1.32 -4.86
CA VAL A 351 -8.62 -0.41 -4.25
C VAL A 351 -9.20 0.00 -2.90
N ILE A 352 -8.44 -0.15 -1.84
CA ILE A 352 -8.87 0.19 -0.48
C ILE A 352 -7.99 1.32 0.05
N GLY A 353 -8.65 2.36 0.52
CA GLY A 353 -8.04 3.55 1.08
C GLY A 353 -8.90 4.10 2.21
N ALA A 354 -8.37 5.09 2.93
CA ALA A 354 -9.13 5.77 3.97
C ALA A 354 -9.17 7.28 3.75
N ASP A 355 -10.30 7.87 4.11
CA ASP A 355 -10.59 9.29 4.08
C ASP A 355 -11.11 9.74 5.47
N ALA A 356 -11.43 11.02 5.63
CA ALA A 356 -11.92 11.61 6.90
C ALA A 356 -13.11 10.86 7.53
N SER A 357 -13.97 10.27 6.71
CA SER A 357 -15.22 9.61 7.15
C SER A 357 -15.09 8.10 7.34
N GLY A 358 -13.98 7.48 6.93
CA GLY A 358 -13.79 6.04 7.09
C GLY A 358 -12.95 5.38 6.00
N VAL A 359 -13.05 4.05 5.93
CA VAL A 359 -12.37 3.22 4.94
C VAL A 359 -13.31 2.91 3.79
N TYR A 360 -12.82 3.09 2.58
CA TYR A 360 -13.57 2.94 1.35
C TYR A 360 -12.94 1.91 0.42
N GLY A 361 -13.80 1.18 -0.30
CA GLY A 361 -13.42 0.27 -1.38
C GLY A 361 -13.90 0.81 -2.71
N TRP A 362 -12.97 1.09 -3.62
CA TRP A 362 -13.26 1.40 -5.02
C TRP A 362 -13.28 0.12 -5.83
N HIS A 363 -14.34 -0.07 -6.59
CA HIS A 363 -14.53 -1.25 -7.43
C HIS A 363 -14.94 -0.84 -8.85
N ASN A 364 -14.83 -1.79 -9.78
CA ASN A 364 -15.30 -1.57 -11.14
C ASN A 364 -16.82 -1.67 -11.18
N ALA A 365 -17.52 -0.54 -11.34
CA ALA A 365 -18.94 -0.51 -11.63
C ALA A 365 -19.15 -0.69 -13.14
N LEU A 366 -19.77 -1.81 -13.55
CA LEU A 366 -20.14 -2.04 -14.95
C LEU A 366 -21.38 -1.24 -15.35
N ASP A 367 -22.22 -0.93 -14.37
CA ASP A 367 -23.44 -0.14 -14.52
C ASP A 367 -23.15 1.30 -14.05
N PRO A 368 -23.41 2.32 -14.90
CA PRO A 368 -23.24 3.73 -14.53
C PRO A 368 -24.05 4.15 -13.29
N ASP A 369 -25.16 3.47 -13.00
CA ASP A 369 -26.05 3.80 -11.87
C ASP A 369 -25.56 3.20 -10.54
N VAL A 370 -24.54 2.33 -10.57
CA VAL A 370 -23.93 1.75 -9.37
C VAL A 370 -22.76 2.61 -8.91
N PRO A 371 -22.75 3.08 -7.65
CA PRO A 371 -21.60 3.79 -7.10
C PRO A 371 -20.32 2.98 -7.28
N ASN A 372 -19.25 3.64 -7.70
CA ASN A 372 -17.93 3.04 -7.88
C ASN A 372 -17.10 2.95 -6.58
N VAL A 373 -17.71 3.34 -5.46
CA VAL A 373 -17.09 3.40 -4.14
C VAL A 373 -18.10 2.94 -3.07
N SER A 374 -17.61 2.23 -2.06
CA SER A 374 -18.42 1.72 -0.94
C SER A 374 -17.74 1.97 0.40
N LEU A 375 -18.50 2.38 1.42
CA LEU A 375 -18.00 2.51 2.80
C LEU A 375 -17.87 1.13 3.43
N LEU A 376 -16.65 0.76 3.82
CA LEU A 376 -16.33 -0.55 4.39
C LEU A 376 -16.31 -0.53 5.92
N SER A 377 -16.01 0.62 6.54
CA SER A 377 -15.80 0.76 7.98
C SER A 377 -17.05 1.10 8.80
N GLU A 378 -18.25 1.08 8.22
CA GLU A 378 -19.50 1.38 8.93
C GLU A 378 -19.66 0.52 10.20
N ALA A 379 -19.29 -0.75 10.14
CA ALA A 379 -19.39 -1.68 11.26
C ALA A 379 -18.46 -1.36 12.47
N VAL A 380 -17.49 -0.46 12.29
CA VAL A 380 -16.50 -0.07 13.31
C VAL A 380 -16.46 1.43 13.58
N SER A 381 -17.27 2.24 12.90
CA SER A 381 -17.28 3.70 13.04
C SER A 381 -17.58 4.15 14.47
N ASP A 382 -18.47 3.47 15.18
CA ASP A 382 -18.79 3.82 16.58
C ASP A 382 -17.71 3.39 17.58
N ARG A 383 -16.80 2.49 17.15
CA ARG A 383 -15.73 1.93 17.99
C ARG A 383 -14.39 2.63 17.80
N LEU A 384 -14.23 3.32 16.68
CA LEU A 384 -13.03 4.02 16.28
C LEU A 384 -13.35 5.51 16.23
N GLY A 385 -12.48 6.36 16.78
CA GLY A 385 -12.66 7.80 16.68
C GLY A 385 -12.67 8.26 15.21
N ARG A 386 -13.34 9.38 14.92
CA ARG A 386 -13.40 9.95 13.56
C ARG A 386 -12.01 10.17 12.96
N ASP A 387 -11.03 10.51 13.79
CA ASP A 387 -9.66 10.82 13.36
C ASP A 387 -8.76 9.58 13.24
N PHE A 388 -9.29 8.37 13.45
CA PHE A 388 -8.48 7.14 13.46
C PHE A 388 -7.83 6.85 12.10
N PHE A 389 -8.62 6.84 11.02
CA PHE A 389 -8.15 6.38 9.71
C PHE A 389 -7.33 7.40 8.91
N PRO A 390 -7.61 8.72 8.95
CA PRO A 390 -6.81 9.71 8.24
C PRO A 390 -5.33 9.72 8.61
N HIS A 391 -4.98 9.27 9.82
CA HIS A 391 -3.59 9.22 10.29
C HIS A 391 -3.04 7.80 10.37
N ALA A 392 -3.76 6.81 9.87
CA ALA A 392 -3.33 5.42 9.93
C ALA A 392 -2.24 5.11 8.89
N HIS A 393 -1.33 4.21 9.23
CA HIS A 393 -0.54 3.49 8.24
C HIS A 393 -1.32 2.26 7.75
N ILE A 394 -1.23 1.95 6.45
CA ILE A 394 -1.93 0.83 5.82
C ILE A 394 -0.93 -0.23 5.37
N ALA A 395 -1.16 -1.48 5.76
CA ALA A 395 -0.47 -2.65 5.21
C ALA A 395 -1.46 -3.71 4.72
N VAL A 396 -1.09 -4.45 3.68
CA VAL A 396 -1.89 -5.55 3.14
C VAL A 396 -1.18 -6.89 3.30
N ASP A 397 -1.81 -7.84 3.99
CA ASP A 397 -1.41 -9.23 4.01
C ASP A 397 -2.30 -10.06 3.08
N ARG A 398 -1.85 -10.20 1.84
CA ARG A 398 -2.56 -10.95 0.81
C ARG A 398 -2.71 -12.44 1.11
N ARG A 399 -1.83 -13.04 1.95
CA ARG A 399 -1.95 -14.47 2.29
C ARG A 399 -3.12 -14.72 3.24
N ARG A 400 -3.40 -13.76 4.12
CA ARG A 400 -4.47 -13.86 5.12
C ARG A 400 -5.76 -13.17 4.72
N CYS A 401 -5.73 -12.49 3.58
CA CYS A 401 -6.79 -11.62 3.11
C CYS A 401 -7.09 -10.48 4.10
N GLU A 402 -6.05 -9.89 4.69
CA GLU A 402 -6.15 -8.86 5.73
C GLU A 402 -5.57 -7.53 5.25
N ILE A 403 -6.20 -6.43 5.68
CA ILE A 403 -5.64 -5.08 5.63
C ILE A 403 -5.57 -4.56 7.05
N LEU A 404 -4.39 -4.08 7.44
CA LEU A 404 -4.11 -3.53 8.74
C LEU A 404 -4.03 -2.01 8.64
N PHE A 405 -4.80 -1.33 9.48
CA PHE A 405 -4.80 0.12 9.67
C PHE A 405 -4.22 0.41 11.05
N PHE A 406 -2.93 0.78 11.08
CA PHE A 406 -2.21 1.07 12.32
C PHE A 406 -2.54 2.49 12.78
N GLY A 407 -3.34 2.60 13.84
CA GLY A 407 -3.58 3.86 14.54
C GLY A 407 -2.77 3.94 15.85
N GLU A 408 -2.86 5.08 16.54
CA GLU A 408 -2.08 5.34 17.75
C GLU A 408 -2.48 4.43 18.93
N GLU A 409 -3.78 4.19 19.12
CA GLU A 409 -4.28 3.43 20.27
C GLU A 409 -4.55 1.95 19.96
N LYS A 410 -4.81 1.63 18.68
CA LYS A 410 -5.21 0.29 18.22
C LYS A 410 -4.86 0.11 16.75
N THR A 411 -4.80 -1.14 16.31
CA THR A 411 -4.75 -1.47 14.89
C THR A 411 -6.07 -2.08 14.46
N ALA A 412 -6.77 -1.43 13.52
CA ALA A 412 -7.99 -2.00 12.95
C ALA A 412 -7.62 -2.93 11.79
N VAL A 413 -8.24 -4.11 11.75
CA VAL A 413 -7.97 -5.11 10.72
C VAL A 413 -9.25 -5.44 9.98
N TYR A 414 -9.20 -5.32 8.66
CA TYR A 414 -10.27 -5.70 7.76
C TYR A 414 -9.89 -6.98 7.02
N GLN A 415 -10.64 -8.05 7.25
CA GLN A 415 -10.51 -9.28 6.48
C GLN A 415 -11.46 -9.21 5.28
N TYR A 416 -10.89 -8.95 4.11
CA TYR A 416 -11.64 -8.52 2.92
C TYR A 416 -12.36 -9.65 2.16
N GLN A 417 -12.01 -10.92 2.39
CA GLN A 417 -12.73 -12.07 1.84
C GLN A 417 -14.06 -12.32 2.56
N ARG A 418 -14.08 -12.13 3.89
CA ARG A 418 -15.29 -12.29 4.72
C ARG A 418 -16.02 -10.98 5.00
N LYS A 419 -15.38 -9.84 4.70
CA LYS A 419 -15.90 -8.49 4.96
C LYS A 419 -16.22 -8.29 6.45
N VAL A 420 -15.24 -8.61 7.29
CA VAL A 420 -15.33 -8.53 8.77
C VAL A 420 -14.18 -7.75 9.36
N TRP A 421 -14.46 -7.09 10.48
CA TRP A 421 -13.51 -6.26 11.21
C TRP A 421 -13.17 -6.85 12.57
N TYR A 422 -11.95 -6.63 13.01
CA TYR A 422 -11.48 -6.90 14.38
C TYR A 422 -10.29 -5.99 14.71
N LEU A 423 -9.87 -5.96 15.98
CA LEU A 423 -8.83 -5.05 16.45
C LEU A 423 -7.62 -5.84 16.99
N PHE A 424 -6.44 -5.26 16.81
CA PHE A 424 -5.23 -5.63 17.53
C PHE A 424 -4.79 -4.45 18.42
N ASP A 425 -3.87 -4.73 19.35
CA ASP A 425 -3.18 -3.69 20.11
C ASP A 425 -2.51 -2.66 19.18
N ALA A 426 -2.21 -1.48 19.75
CA ALA A 426 -1.39 -0.48 19.07
C ALA A 426 0.01 -1.02 18.77
N PHE A 427 0.55 -0.60 17.63
CA PHE A 427 1.96 -0.74 17.31
C PHE A 427 2.53 0.65 17.02
N SER A 428 3.72 0.94 17.52
CA SER A 428 4.43 2.17 17.17
C SER A 428 4.99 2.02 15.76
N VAL A 429 4.28 2.57 14.78
CA VAL A 429 4.65 2.50 13.35
C VAL A 429 5.05 3.88 12.85
N SER A 430 6.14 3.96 12.10
CA SER A 430 6.58 5.16 11.37
C SER A 430 6.58 4.96 9.85
N ARG A 431 6.85 3.72 9.41
CA ARG A 431 6.94 3.33 7.99
C ARG A 431 6.46 1.90 7.78
N ILE A 432 5.70 1.69 6.71
CA ILE A 432 5.36 0.34 6.23
C ILE A 432 6.40 -0.08 5.20
N ILE A 433 6.98 -1.26 5.38
CA ILE A 433 7.94 -1.85 4.45
C ILE A 433 7.21 -2.80 3.48
N GLY A 434 6.11 -3.38 3.94
CA GLY A 434 5.34 -4.37 3.19
C GLY A 434 5.82 -5.78 3.52
N ARG A 435 5.87 -6.67 2.53
CA ARG A 435 6.18 -8.08 2.76
C ARG A 435 7.68 -8.35 2.63
N LEU A 436 8.31 -8.74 3.74
CA LEU A 436 9.59 -9.43 3.76
C LEU A 436 9.37 -10.96 3.64
N PRO A 437 10.41 -11.76 3.37
CA PRO A 437 10.28 -13.22 3.36
C PRO A 437 9.65 -13.80 4.64
N ALA A 438 9.94 -13.20 5.80
CA ALA A 438 9.39 -13.59 7.10
C ALA A 438 7.90 -13.21 7.30
N GLY A 439 7.41 -12.16 6.65
CA GLY A 439 6.04 -11.68 6.81
C GLY A 439 5.89 -10.18 6.57
N ILE A 440 4.80 -9.59 7.06
CA ILE A 440 4.56 -8.15 6.95
C ILE A 440 5.46 -7.42 7.95
N ALA A 441 6.19 -6.42 7.45
CA ALA A 441 7.17 -5.66 8.19
C ALA A 441 6.86 -4.16 8.22
N PHE A 442 7.23 -3.54 9.33
CA PHE A 442 7.14 -2.11 9.56
C PHE A 442 8.32 -1.63 10.41
N ALA A 443 8.62 -0.34 10.33
CA ALA A 443 9.59 0.30 11.20
C ALA A 443 8.87 1.11 12.29
N ASP A 444 9.47 1.16 13.47
CA ASP A 444 9.05 2.06 14.54
C ASP A 444 9.70 3.46 14.38
N PRO A 445 9.33 4.45 15.22
CA PRO A 445 9.94 5.79 15.18
C PRO A 445 11.44 5.83 15.48
N ASN A 446 12.01 4.80 16.12
CA ASN A 446 13.43 4.73 16.49
C ASN A 446 14.29 4.00 15.44
N GLY A 447 13.66 3.44 14.39
CA GLY A 447 14.34 2.69 13.34
C GLY A 447 14.53 1.21 13.64
N ALA A 448 13.81 0.65 14.61
CA ALA A 448 13.68 -0.78 14.76
C ALA A 448 12.66 -1.32 13.75
N VAL A 449 13.02 -2.39 13.04
CA VAL A 449 12.15 -3.05 12.05
C VAL A 449 11.60 -4.33 12.65
N PHE A 450 10.28 -4.43 12.70
CA PHE A 450 9.56 -5.59 13.22
C PHE A 450 8.87 -6.34 12.09
N CYS A 451 8.74 -7.66 12.23
CA CYS A 451 8.00 -8.51 11.31
C CYS A 451 6.94 -9.32 12.06
N PHE A 452 5.71 -9.31 11.55
CA PHE A 452 4.72 -10.34 11.92
C PHE A 452 5.13 -11.68 11.31
N THR A 453 5.26 -12.71 12.12
CA THR A 453 5.64 -14.07 11.68
C THR A 453 4.76 -15.11 12.37
N GLU A 454 4.41 -16.17 11.64
CA GLU A 454 3.60 -17.29 12.16
C GLU A 454 4.31 -18.09 13.25
N GLU A 455 5.63 -17.97 13.33
CA GLU A 455 6.47 -18.65 14.31
C GLU A 455 6.51 -17.89 15.65
N ALA A 456 6.01 -16.65 15.70
CA ALA A 456 5.98 -15.86 16.91
C ALA A 456 4.61 -15.90 17.56
N ASP A 457 4.60 -16.19 18.86
CA ASP A 457 3.42 -16.13 19.74
C ASP A 457 3.48 -14.94 20.73
N THR A 458 4.52 -14.11 20.61
CA THR A 458 4.76 -12.92 21.44
C THR A 458 5.16 -11.72 20.60
N ASP A 459 4.92 -10.54 21.11
CA ASP A 459 5.35 -9.27 20.53
C ASP A 459 6.75 -8.92 21.05
N ASN A 460 7.76 -9.53 20.44
CA ASN A 460 9.16 -9.40 20.82
C ASN A 460 9.39 -9.67 22.32
N GLY A 461 8.88 -10.81 22.81
CA GLY A 461 8.95 -11.21 24.21
C GLY A 461 7.79 -10.73 25.09
N ARG A 462 6.91 -9.85 24.59
CA ARG A 462 5.69 -9.44 25.30
C ARG A 462 4.53 -10.38 24.98
N THR A 463 3.83 -10.86 25.99
CA THR A 463 2.65 -11.72 25.81
C THR A 463 1.55 -11.00 25.04
N VAL A 464 1.01 -11.68 24.02
CA VAL A 464 -0.21 -11.24 23.33
C VAL A 464 -1.42 -11.79 24.07
N THR A 465 -2.23 -10.91 24.66
CA THR A 465 -3.49 -11.30 25.30
C THR A 465 -4.64 -11.12 24.32
N ALA A 466 -5.37 -12.19 24.02
CA ALA A 466 -6.50 -12.16 23.10
C ALA A 466 -7.84 -12.25 23.82
N ARG A 467 -8.82 -11.49 23.35
CA ARG A 467 -10.17 -11.43 23.94
C ARG A 467 -11.23 -11.34 22.85
N PHE A 468 -12.24 -12.18 22.95
CA PHE A 468 -13.43 -12.13 22.09
C PHE A 468 -14.66 -12.14 22.98
N GLU A 469 -15.63 -11.32 22.65
CA GLU A 469 -16.93 -11.29 23.30
C GLU A 469 -18.03 -11.25 22.24
N SER A 470 -18.92 -12.23 22.25
CA SER A 470 -20.08 -12.24 21.36
C SER A 470 -21.08 -11.16 21.77
N GLU A 471 -22.00 -10.80 20.88
CA GLU A 471 -23.26 -10.21 21.32
C GLU A 471 -24.12 -11.22 22.09
N PHE A 472 -25.23 -10.76 22.67
CA PHE A 472 -26.21 -11.66 23.28
C PHE A 472 -26.89 -12.50 22.20
N SER A 473 -26.58 -13.80 22.18
CA SER A 473 -27.28 -14.77 21.35
C SER A 473 -28.60 -15.16 22.01
N ASP A 474 -29.68 -15.17 21.23
CA ASP A 474 -30.98 -15.68 21.66
C ASP A 474 -31.12 -17.20 21.54
N LEU A 475 -30.05 -17.89 21.12
CA LEU A 475 -30.06 -19.32 20.83
C LEU A 475 -31.22 -19.67 19.88
N GLY A 476 -31.40 -18.87 18.83
CA GLY A 476 -32.40 -19.05 17.76
C GLY A 476 -33.84 -18.68 18.13
N HIS A 477 -34.13 -18.29 19.37
CA HIS A 477 -35.50 -18.08 19.86
C HIS A 477 -35.65 -16.91 20.84
N SER A 478 -35.67 -15.66 20.36
CA SER A 478 -35.73 -14.44 21.20
C SER A 478 -36.74 -14.40 22.36
N ILE A 479 -37.86 -15.11 22.29
CA ILE A 479 -38.97 -15.00 23.26
C ILE A 479 -38.95 -16.13 24.31
N ASP A 480 -38.33 -17.26 24.00
CA ASP A 480 -38.42 -18.46 24.84
C ASP A 480 -37.36 -18.48 25.95
N PHE A 481 -37.77 -18.97 27.13
CA PHE A 481 -36.82 -19.38 28.17
C PHE A 481 -36.24 -20.76 27.86
N LYS A 482 -34.92 -20.86 27.93
CA LYS A 482 -34.16 -22.09 27.77
C LYS A 482 -33.39 -22.42 29.05
N ASP A 483 -33.12 -23.71 29.21
CA ASP A 483 -32.12 -24.20 30.13
C ASP A 483 -30.88 -24.58 29.30
N LEU A 484 -29.80 -23.83 29.48
CA LEU A 484 -28.49 -24.13 28.91
C LEU A 484 -27.84 -25.22 29.76
N HIS A 485 -27.34 -26.27 29.09
CA HIS A 485 -26.76 -27.43 29.76
C HIS A 485 -25.26 -27.49 29.58
N ARG A 486 -24.79 -27.20 28.36
CA ARG A 486 -23.39 -27.39 27.96
C ARG A 486 -22.96 -26.41 26.88
N ILE A 487 -21.65 -26.19 26.84
CA ILE A 487 -20.94 -25.59 25.70
C ILE A 487 -19.97 -26.64 25.15
N PHE A 488 -19.91 -26.70 23.83
CA PHE A 488 -18.90 -27.43 23.07
C PHE A 488 -17.96 -26.44 22.42
N LEU A 489 -16.66 -26.68 22.54
CA LEU A 489 -15.62 -25.87 21.95
C LEU A 489 -14.64 -26.82 21.25
N THR A 490 -14.38 -26.58 19.97
CA THR A 490 -13.42 -27.35 19.18
C THR A 490 -12.21 -26.47 18.88
N LEU A 491 -11.01 -26.92 19.28
CA LEU A 491 -9.74 -26.24 19.08
C LEU A 491 -8.84 -27.00 18.09
N ASP A 492 -7.84 -26.32 17.53
CA ASP A 492 -6.75 -26.99 16.81
C ASP A 492 -5.96 -27.94 17.76
N PRO A 493 -5.36 -29.01 17.22
CA PRO A 493 -4.64 -30.00 18.03
C PRO A 493 -3.52 -29.37 18.86
N GLY A 494 -3.49 -29.68 20.16
CA GLY A 494 -2.43 -29.21 21.07
C GLY A 494 -2.56 -27.75 21.53
N GLU A 495 -3.58 -27.02 21.07
CA GLU A 495 -3.84 -25.65 21.49
C GLU A 495 -4.87 -25.55 22.63
N GLY A 496 -4.97 -24.36 23.25
CA GLY A 496 -6.01 -24.04 24.25
C GLY A 496 -5.53 -24.00 25.70
N LYS A 497 -4.24 -24.24 25.95
CA LYS A 497 -3.65 -23.87 27.24
C LYS A 497 -3.68 -22.34 27.37
N GLY A 498 -4.01 -21.84 28.57
CA GLY A 498 -4.28 -20.41 28.78
C GLY A 498 -5.62 -19.89 28.26
N LEU A 499 -6.48 -20.72 27.65
CA LEU A 499 -7.83 -20.29 27.25
C LEU A 499 -8.81 -20.31 28.43
N THR A 500 -9.56 -19.23 28.55
CA THR A 500 -10.67 -19.04 29.48
C THR A 500 -11.96 -18.80 28.71
N VAL A 501 -13.01 -19.56 29.03
CA VAL A 501 -14.36 -19.44 28.45
C VAL A 501 -15.32 -18.98 29.55
N SER A 502 -15.90 -17.80 29.37
CA SER A 502 -16.91 -17.24 30.28
C SER A 502 -18.25 -17.08 29.57
N LEU A 503 -19.33 -17.30 30.31
CA LEU A 503 -20.69 -17.10 29.86
C LEU A 503 -21.40 -16.12 30.79
N LEU A 504 -22.25 -15.27 30.22
CA LEU A 504 -23.12 -14.35 30.94
C LEU A 504 -24.52 -14.38 30.35
N SER A 505 -25.53 -14.65 31.17
CA SER A 505 -26.93 -14.52 30.79
C SER A 505 -27.46 -13.11 31.00
N GLU A 506 -28.57 -12.77 30.34
CA GLU A 506 -29.28 -11.51 30.56
C GLU A 506 -29.84 -11.38 31.98
N THR A 507 -30.00 -12.50 32.68
CA THR A 507 -30.44 -12.57 34.08
C THR A 507 -29.29 -12.40 35.08
N GLY A 508 -28.08 -12.07 34.63
CA GLY A 508 -26.88 -11.88 35.45
C GLY A 508 -26.22 -13.17 35.94
N ARG A 509 -26.63 -14.34 35.41
CA ARG A 509 -26.01 -15.62 35.75
C ARG A 509 -24.75 -15.79 34.94
N SER A 510 -23.66 -16.20 35.57
CA SER A 510 -22.38 -16.42 34.90
C SER A 510 -21.80 -17.79 35.19
N CYS A 511 -20.94 -18.25 34.28
CA CYS A 511 -20.19 -19.48 34.41
C CYS A 511 -18.87 -19.31 33.68
N THR A 512 -17.75 -19.68 34.32
CA THR A 512 -16.42 -19.53 33.75
C THR A 512 -15.65 -20.84 33.87
N HIS A 513 -14.95 -21.19 32.80
CA HIS A 513 -14.06 -22.34 32.69
C HIS A 513 -12.66 -21.86 32.30
N THR A 514 -11.63 -22.35 32.99
CA THR A 514 -10.23 -21.93 32.82
C THR A 514 -9.31 -23.13 32.64
N GLY A 515 -8.26 -22.99 31.84
CA GLY A 515 -7.10 -23.89 31.83
C GLY A 515 -7.42 -25.34 31.41
N GLU A 516 -6.81 -26.32 32.10
CA GLU A 516 -6.91 -27.77 31.80
C GLU A 516 -8.36 -28.30 31.77
N SER A 517 -9.31 -27.60 32.40
CA SER A 517 -10.73 -27.97 32.36
C SER A 517 -11.38 -27.77 30.99
N VAL A 518 -10.76 -26.97 30.12
CA VAL A 518 -11.15 -26.77 28.73
C VAL A 518 -10.58 -27.90 27.88
N CYS A 519 -9.28 -28.16 27.96
CA CYS A 519 -8.58 -29.00 26.98
C CYS A 519 -8.38 -30.45 27.47
N GLN A 520 -9.21 -31.39 27.01
CA GLN A 520 -8.89 -32.82 27.06
C GLN A 520 -8.64 -33.32 25.63
N PRO A 521 -7.37 -33.56 25.23
CA PRO A 521 -7.09 -34.08 23.89
C PRO A 521 -7.69 -35.48 23.75
N SER A 522 -8.43 -35.70 22.66
CA SER A 522 -9.04 -36.99 22.33
C SER A 522 -7.99 -38.01 21.87
N SER A 523 -6.95 -37.55 21.18
CA SER A 523 -5.74 -38.29 20.80
C SER A 523 -4.66 -37.32 20.25
N VAL A 524 -3.40 -37.78 20.12
CA VAL A 524 -2.30 -36.98 19.57
C VAL A 524 -2.60 -36.60 18.11
N GLY A 525 -2.62 -35.31 17.78
CA GLY A 525 -2.86 -34.79 16.43
C GLY A 525 -4.33 -34.62 16.04
N ALA A 526 -5.29 -35.01 16.89
CA ALA A 526 -6.72 -34.78 16.67
C ALA A 526 -7.17 -33.41 17.25
N PRO A 527 -8.24 -32.80 16.71
CA PRO A 527 -8.83 -31.60 17.30
C PRO A 527 -9.20 -31.81 18.77
N THR A 528 -8.99 -30.78 19.59
CA THR A 528 -9.33 -30.83 21.01
C THR A 528 -10.79 -30.43 21.18
N ASP A 529 -11.65 -31.43 21.44
CA ASP A 529 -13.08 -31.21 21.71
C ASP A 529 -13.34 -31.08 23.21
N CYS A 530 -13.77 -29.90 23.60
CA CYS A 530 -13.94 -29.47 24.97
C CYS A 530 -15.44 -29.47 25.31
N ARG A 531 -15.84 -30.22 26.33
CA ARG A 531 -17.24 -30.29 26.78
C ARG A 531 -17.40 -29.66 28.16
N LEU A 532 -17.88 -28.42 28.16
CA LEU A 532 -18.03 -27.60 29.35
C LEU A 532 -19.45 -27.69 29.90
N ARG A 533 -19.61 -27.98 31.19
CA ARG A 533 -20.93 -28.04 31.86
C ARG A 533 -21.33 -26.64 32.31
N THR A 534 -22.48 -26.16 31.85
CA THR A 534 -22.90 -24.77 32.03
C THR A 534 -24.38 -24.71 32.45
N PRO A 535 -24.76 -25.19 33.65
CA PRO A 535 -26.17 -25.31 34.04
C PRO A 535 -26.80 -23.94 34.36
N MET A 536 -27.14 -23.17 33.32
CA MET A 536 -27.89 -21.92 33.43
C MET A 536 -29.34 -22.18 33.07
N LYS A 537 -30.25 -22.01 34.04
CA LYS A 537 -31.68 -22.23 33.84
C LYS A 537 -32.39 -20.95 33.46
N ARG A 538 -33.57 -21.04 32.85
CA ARG A 538 -34.49 -19.90 32.63
C ARG A 538 -33.79 -18.66 32.06
N ILE A 539 -32.99 -18.86 31.01
CA ILE A 539 -32.33 -17.76 30.28
C ILE A 539 -33.00 -17.60 28.91
N SER A 540 -33.07 -16.37 28.42
CA SER A 540 -33.52 -16.05 27.07
C SER A 540 -32.33 -15.78 26.15
N ARG A 541 -31.27 -15.16 26.68
CA ARG A 541 -30.10 -14.75 25.92
C ARG A 541 -28.81 -15.08 26.67
N VAL A 542 -27.77 -15.41 25.93
CA VAL A 542 -26.44 -15.68 26.51
C VAL A 542 -25.36 -15.05 25.66
N LYS A 543 -24.35 -14.54 26.36
CA LYS A 543 -23.14 -13.98 25.79
C LYS A 543 -21.97 -14.87 26.16
N VAL A 544 -21.03 -15.07 25.23
CA VAL A 544 -19.80 -15.83 25.46
C VAL A 544 -18.60 -14.90 25.33
N THR A 545 -17.68 -15.03 26.28
CA THR A 545 -16.39 -14.36 26.27
C THR A 545 -15.28 -15.41 26.24
N LEU A 546 -14.37 -15.29 25.30
CA LEU A 546 -13.13 -16.06 25.21
C LEU A 546 -11.97 -15.14 25.58
N THR A 547 -11.07 -15.60 26.43
CA THR A 547 -9.85 -14.85 26.79
C THR A 547 -8.66 -15.79 26.80
N HIS A 548 -7.57 -15.41 26.17
CA HIS A 548 -6.35 -16.18 26.09
C HIS A 548 -5.16 -15.33 26.50
N ASP A 549 -4.48 -15.72 27.57
CA ASP A 549 -3.32 -15.02 28.15
C ASP A 549 -2.05 -15.89 28.18
N GLY A 550 -2.09 -17.09 27.60
CA GLY A 550 -0.94 -17.98 27.47
C GLY A 550 0.19 -17.33 26.68
N ALA A 551 1.34 -17.16 27.34
CA ALA A 551 2.58 -16.67 26.74
C ALA A 551 3.23 -17.78 25.90
N GLY A 552 3.58 -17.48 24.64
CA GLY A 552 4.23 -18.47 23.78
C GLY A 552 3.31 -19.60 23.29
N GLU A 553 1.99 -19.41 23.37
CA GLU A 553 1.00 -20.42 23.01
C GLU A 553 -0.01 -19.86 21.99
N GLY A 554 -0.19 -20.59 20.90
CA GLY A 554 -1.22 -20.36 19.89
C GLY A 554 -2.61 -20.81 20.34
N CYS A 555 -3.65 -20.23 19.74
CA CYS A 555 -5.03 -20.63 20.00
C CYS A 555 -5.94 -20.35 18.81
N THR A 556 -6.58 -21.40 18.31
CA THR A 556 -7.45 -21.42 17.15
C THR A 556 -8.72 -22.16 17.52
N VAL A 557 -9.81 -21.41 17.62
CA VAL A 557 -11.14 -21.92 17.88
C VAL A 557 -11.83 -22.20 16.55
N ARG A 558 -12.09 -23.47 16.27
CA ARG A 558 -12.80 -23.92 15.06
C ARG A 558 -14.30 -23.75 15.17
N ARG A 559 -14.85 -24.08 16.34
CA ARG A 559 -16.29 -24.11 16.57
C ARG A 559 -16.61 -23.85 18.04
N LEU A 560 -17.69 -23.13 18.27
CA LEU A 560 -18.29 -22.90 19.57
C LEU A 560 -19.80 -23.15 19.46
N SER A 561 -20.34 -24.04 20.28
CA SER A 561 -21.76 -24.41 20.25
C SER A 561 -22.35 -24.53 21.65
N ALA A 562 -23.62 -24.15 21.80
CA ALA A 562 -24.42 -24.34 23.01
C ALA A 562 -25.42 -25.48 22.86
N VAL A 563 -25.63 -26.24 23.93
CA VAL A 563 -26.76 -27.18 24.04
C VAL A 563 -27.76 -26.65 25.04
N ALA A 564 -28.96 -26.33 24.56
CA ALA A 564 -30.05 -25.83 25.39
C ALA A 564 -31.37 -26.55 25.11
N SER A 565 -32.22 -26.68 26.13
CA SER A 565 -33.58 -27.22 25.98
C SER A 565 -34.62 -26.12 26.21
N ARG A 566 -35.67 -26.10 25.39
CA ARG A 566 -36.78 -25.17 25.56
C ARG A 566 -37.72 -25.62 26.67
N ARG A 567 -38.28 -24.66 27.39
CA ARG A 567 -39.28 -24.91 28.44
C ARG A 567 -40.67 -24.73 27.86
N GLY A 568 -41.43 -25.82 27.69
CA GLY A 568 -42.84 -25.77 27.26
C GLY A 568 -43.24 -26.85 26.24
N GLU A 569 -42.29 -27.35 25.45
CA GLU A 569 -42.53 -28.32 24.36
C GLU A 569 -42.90 -29.75 24.82
N GLY A 570 -43.00 -30.00 26.13
CA GLY A 570 -43.35 -31.30 26.70
C GLY A 570 -44.83 -31.46 27.10
N LYS A 571 -45.71 -30.51 26.79
CA LYS A 571 -47.13 -30.57 27.17
C LYS A 571 -48.08 -30.17 26.04
N THR A 572 -48.06 -30.87 24.93
CA THR A 572 -49.29 -31.05 24.15
C THR A 572 -50.15 -32.06 24.92
N ARG A 573 -51.09 -31.57 25.74
CA ARG A 573 -52.23 -32.39 26.13
C ARG A 573 -53.08 -32.55 24.88
N GLU A 574 -53.12 -33.76 24.32
CA GLU A 574 -54.23 -34.16 23.46
C GLU A 574 -55.51 -33.97 24.28
N HIS A 575 -56.27 -32.92 23.96
CA HIS A 575 -57.69 -32.93 24.28
C HIS A 575 -58.34 -33.82 23.23
N GLY A 576 -58.51 -35.09 23.58
CA GLY A 576 -59.51 -35.93 22.94
C GLY A 576 -60.87 -35.24 23.10
N GLN A 577 -61.43 -34.79 21.98
CA GLN A 577 -62.84 -34.52 21.87
C GLN A 577 -63.54 -35.87 21.75
N ASP A 578 -64.14 -36.33 22.86
CA ASP A 578 -65.32 -37.19 22.81
C ASP A 578 -66.54 -36.30 23.13
N ALA A 579 -67.31 -35.99 22.08
CA ALA A 579 -68.74 -35.75 22.09
C ALA A 579 -69.28 -35.87 20.66
#